data_AF-A0A397TFV9-F1
#
_entry.id   AF-A0A397TFV9-F1
#
_cell.length_a   1.000
_cell.length_b   1.000
_cell.length_c   1.000
_cell.angle_alpha   90.00
_cell.angle_beta   90.00
_cell.angle_gamma   90.00
#
_symmetry.space_group_name_H-M   'P 1'
#
loop_
_entity.id
_entity.type
_entity.pdbx_description
1 polymer ?
#
loop_
_entity_poly.entity_id
_entity_poly.type
_entity_poly.pdbx_seq_one_letter_code
_entity_poly.pdbx_strand_id
1 'polypeptide(L)'
;MKKFILILVLTILVSSNFISAIDLLKYKRAICTGCSVAEQCCPGNYCCGPAQKCCGITCCGPSQKCCGNTCCGPTEECCPNNTCCKTCCGDHCCGLTEKCCGSGCCGPAQTCGLDNLCH
;
A
#
# COMPACT_ATOMS: atom_id res chain seq x y z
N MET A 1 44.53 -14.37 -25.47
CA MET A 1 44.35 -14.14 -24.02
C MET A 1 43.17 -13.22 -23.67
N LYS A 2 43.07 -12.01 -24.23
CA LYS A 2 41.98 -11.05 -23.93
C LYS A 2 40.55 -11.59 -24.14
N LYS A 3 40.32 -12.38 -25.19
CA LYS A 3 39.02 -13.03 -25.47
C LYS A 3 38.63 -14.11 -24.45
N PHE A 4 39.60 -14.86 -23.94
CA PHE A 4 39.36 -15.90 -22.92
C PHE A 4 38.96 -15.31 -21.58
N ILE A 5 39.62 -14.22 -21.18
CA ILE A 5 39.29 -13.48 -19.96
C ILE A 5 37.87 -12.91 -20.03
N LEU A 6 37.48 -12.36 -21.19
CA LEU A 6 36.14 -11.81 -21.40
C LEU A 6 35.04 -12.88 -21.25
N ILE A 7 35.25 -14.06 -21.85
CA ILE A 7 34.30 -15.18 -21.77
C ILE A 7 34.17 -15.65 -20.30
N LEU A 8 35.30 -15.78 -19.59
CA LEU A 8 35.31 -16.22 -18.19
C LEU A 8 34.51 -15.24 -17.30
N VAL A 9 34.75 -13.93 -17.45
CA VAL A 9 34.03 -12.88 -16.70
C VAL A 9 32.53 -12.91 -16.99
N LEU A 10 32.13 -13.05 -18.26
CA LEU A 10 30.72 -13.16 -18.66
C LEU A 10 30.06 -14.39 -18.03
N THR A 11 30.73 -15.55 -18.05
CA THR A 11 30.17 -16.77 -17.45
C THR A 11 29.99 -16.64 -15.94
N ILE A 12 30.91 -15.98 -15.24
CA ILE A 12 30.82 -15.76 -13.79
C ILE A 12 29.68 -14.79 -13.46
N LEU A 13 29.57 -13.68 -14.19
CA LEU A 13 28.48 -12.71 -14.00
C LEU A 13 27.12 -13.36 -14.22
N VAL A 14 26.98 -14.13 -15.30
CA VAL A 14 25.73 -14.83 -15.62
C VAL A 14 25.39 -15.84 -14.53
N SER A 15 26.28 -16.78 -14.23
CA SER A 15 26.03 -17.83 -13.22
C SER A 15 25.72 -17.28 -11.82
N SER A 16 26.41 -16.23 -11.39
CA SER A 16 26.15 -15.60 -10.07
C SER A 16 24.78 -14.93 -10.00
N ASN A 17 24.33 -14.28 -11.08
CA ASN A 17 22.99 -13.72 -11.16
C ASN A 17 21.90 -14.82 -11.17
N PHE A 18 22.16 -15.94 -11.86
CA PHE A 18 21.24 -17.07 -11.90
C PHE A 18 21.07 -17.74 -10.52
N ILE A 19 22.15 -17.99 -9.79
CA ILE A 19 22.08 -18.60 -8.44
C ILE A 19 21.28 -17.70 -7.48
N SER A 20 21.59 -16.40 -7.48
CA SER A 20 20.92 -15.41 -6.63
C SER A 20 19.41 -15.35 -6.91
N ALA A 21 19.01 -15.42 -8.19
CA ALA A 21 17.59 -15.45 -8.56
C ALA A 21 16.89 -16.74 -8.10
N ILE A 22 17.56 -17.89 -8.19
CA ILE A 22 17.01 -19.18 -7.74
C ILE A 22 16.81 -19.20 -6.21
N ASP A 23 17.75 -18.68 -5.43
CA ASP A 23 17.59 -18.61 -3.97
C ASP A 23 16.47 -17.66 -3.55
N LEU A 24 16.32 -16.52 -4.23
CA LEU A 24 15.18 -15.62 -4.03
C LEU A 24 13.83 -16.32 -4.33
N LEU A 25 13.78 -17.12 -5.39
CA LEU A 25 12.59 -17.91 -5.76
C LEU A 25 12.26 -19.00 -4.74
N LYS A 26 13.28 -19.72 -4.24
CA LYS A 26 13.11 -20.74 -3.18
C LYS A 26 12.61 -20.11 -1.89
N TYR A 27 13.20 -18.99 -1.48
CA TYR A 27 12.78 -18.23 -0.31
C TYR A 27 11.33 -17.75 -0.44
N LYS A 28 10.95 -17.17 -1.59
CA LYS A 28 9.56 -16.76 -1.86
C LYS A 28 8.59 -17.94 -1.83
N ARG A 29 8.93 -19.08 -2.44
CA ARG A 29 8.06 -20.28 -2.49
C ARG A 29 7.89 -20.93 -1.11
N ALA A 30 8.87 -20.81 -0.21
CA ALA A 30 8.77 -21.32 1.15
C ALA A 30 7.79 -20.50 2.03
N ILE A 31 7.58 -19.22 1.71
CA ILE A 31 6.80 -18.28 2.52
C ILE A 31 5.42 -17.99 1.89
N CYS A 32 5.32 -18.01 0.56
CA CYS A 32 4.05 -17.90 -0.18
C CYS A 32 3.83 -19.14 -1.03
N THR A 33 2.75 -19.86 -0.75
CA THR A 33 2.28 -20.95 -1.61
C THR A 33 1.26 -20.37 -2.60
N GLY A 34 1.63 -20.33 -3.89
CA GLY A 34 0.71 -19.93 -4.97
C GLY A 34 0.93 -18.52 -5.55
N CYS A 35 1.81 -17.70 -4.97
CA CYS A 35 2.24 -16.44 -5.58
C CYS A 35 3.12 -16.67 -6.81
N SER A 36 2.93 -15.87 -7.86
CA SER A 36 3.85 -15.71 -8.99
C SER A 36 5.12 -14.99 -8.55
N VAL A 37 6.20 -15.13 -9.33
CA VAL A 37 7.51 -14.51 -9.03
C VAL A 37 7.44 -12.99 -8.88
N ALA A 38 6.63 -12.35 -9.73
CA ALA A 38 6.43 -10.91 -9.74
C ALA A 38 5.55 -10.41 -8.59
N GLU A 39 4.87 -11.31 -7.87
CA GLU A 39 3.93 -10.94 -6.82
C GLU A 39 4.62 -10.84 -5.45
N GLN A 40 4.14 -9.93 -4.63
CA GLN A 40 4.49 -9.79 -3.22
C GLN A 40 3.60 -10.70 -2.38
N CYS A 41 4.21 -11.40 -1.42
CA CYS A 41 3.48 -12.21 -0.44
C CYS A 41 3.02 -11.33 0.72
N CYS A 42 1.73 -11.40 1.02
CA CYS A 42 1.11 -10.67 2.10
C CYS A 42 0.64 -11.61 3.22
N PRO A 43 0.41 -11.08 4.44
CA PRO A 43 -0.12 -11.87 5.55
C PRO A 43 -1.37 -12.65 5.14
N GLY A 44 -1.45 -13.93 5.52
CA GLY A 44 -2.56 -14.80 5.15
C GLY A 44 -2.44 -15.48 3.79
N ASN A 45 -1.24 -15.51 3.19
CA ASN A 45 -0.97 -16.17 1.90
C ASN A 45 -1.70 -15.50 0.71
N TYR A 46 -1.84 -14.17 0.76
CA TYR A 46 -2.36 -13.36 -0.33
C TYR A 46 -1.24 -12.88 -1.26
N CYS A 47 -1.51 -12.87 -2.56
CA CYS A 47 -0.60 -12.44 -3.60
C CYS A 47 -0.99 -11.03 -4.06
N CYS A 48 -0.10 -10.05 -3.90
CA CYS A 48 -0.28 -8.72 -4.48
C CYS A 48 0.65 -8.52 -5.66
N GLY A 49 0.17 -7.83 -6.71
CA GLY A 49 0.98 -7.52 -7.88
C GLY A 49 2.24 -6.71 -7.56
N PRO A 50 3.22 -6.65 -8.48
CA PRO A 50 4.53 -6.03 -8.25
C PRO A 50 4.48 -4.53 -7.90
N ALA A 51 3.43 -3.83 -8.34
CA ALA A 51 3.22 -2.40 -8.04
C ALA A 51 2.27 -2.18 -6.85
N GLN A 52 1.73 -3.26 -6.27
CA GLN A 52 0.78 -3.21 -5.17
C GLN A 52 1.49 -3.40 -3.83
N LYS A 53 0.87 -2.91 -2.76
CA LYS A 53 1.33 -3.03 -1.38
C LYS A 53 0.33 -3.84 -0.56
N CYS A 54 0.85 -4.63 0.38
CA CYS A 54 0.03 -5.35 1.34
C CYS A 54 -0.55 -4.39 2.39
N CYS A 55 -1.87 -4.37 2.54
CA CYS A 55 -2.57 -3.67 3.61
C CYS A 55 -3.50 -4.67 4.32
N GLY A 56 -2.92 -5.38 5.30
CA GLY A 56 -3.58 -6.54 5.91
C GLY A 56 -3.77 -7.66 4.90
N ILE A 57 -5.04 -7.98 4.61
CA ILE A 57 -5.47 -9.02 3.64
C ILE A 57 -5.81 -8.45 2.26
N THR A 58 -5.56 -7.16 2.03
CA THR A 58 -5.92 -6.46 0.78
C THR A 58 -4.67 -5.96 0.04
N CYS A 59 -4.75 -5.92 -1.29
CA CYS A 59 -3.71 -5.36 -2.16
C CYS A 59 -4.06 -3.94 -2.59
N CYS A 60 -3.28 -2.96 -2.16
CA CYS A 60 -3.48 -1.57 -2.54
C CYS A 60 -2.56 -1.17 -3.69
N GLY A 61 -3.10 -0.43 -4.65
CA GLY A 61 -2.36 0.09 -5.79
C GLY A 61 -1.24 1.07 -5.39
N PRO A 62 -0.35 1.42 -6.32
CA PRO A 62 0.85 2.21 -6.04
C PRO A 62 0.55 3.62 -5.50
N SER A 63 -0.56 4.21 -5.94
CA SER A 63 -1.03 5.54 -5.50
C SER A 63 -1.93 5.48 -4.27
N GLN A 64 -2.28 4.28 -3.78
CA GLN A 64 -3.17 4.11 -2.64
C GLN A 64 -2.37 4.00 -1.34
N LYS A 65 -3.02 4.36 -0.22
CA LYS A 65 -2.48 4.26 1.14
C LYS A 65 -3.22 3.18 1.92
N CYS A 66 -2.50 2.46 2.78
CA CYS A 66 -3.14 1.52 3.70
C CYS A 66 -3.91 2.27 4.78
N CYS A 67 -5.13 1.81 5.07
CA CYS A 67 -5.94 2.26 6.19
C CYS A 67 -6.58 1.04 6.84
N GLY A 68 -5.90 0.48 7.85
CA GLY A 68 -6.18 -0.88 8.32
C GLY A 68 -6.09 -1.91 7.18
N ASN A 69 -7.22 -2.57 6.89
CA ASN A 69 -7.35 -3.55 5.81
C ASN A 69 -7.93 -2.96 4.51
N THR A 70 -8.09 -1.64 4.43
CA THR A 70 -8.68 -0.91 3.29
C THR A 70 -7.61 -0.08 2.56
N CYS A 71 -7.85 0.19 1.28
CA CYS A 71 -7.03 1.03 0.42
C CYS A 71 -7.65 2.41 0.22
N CYS A 72 -7.04 3.45 0.78
CA CYS A 72 -7.45 4.82 0.51
C CYS A 72 -6.83 5.33 -0.79
N GLY A 73 -7.61 6.06 -1.57
CA GLY A 73 -7.16 6.78 -2.74
C GLY A 73 -6.08 7.83 -2.41
N PRO A 74 -5.36 8.33 -3.44
CA PRO A 74 -4.23 9.24 -3.25
C PRO A 74 -4.61 10.55 -2.56
N THR A 75 -5.84 10.99 -2.77
CA THR A 75 -6.39 12.23 -2.20
C THR A 75 -7.18 12.01 -0.91
N GLU A 76 -7.24 10.78 -0.43
CA GLU A 76 -7.95 10.42 0.80
C GLU A 76 -6.94 10.26 1.94
N GLU A 77 -7.41 10.56 3.15
CA GLU A 77 -6.76 10.29 4.41
C GLU A 77 -7.44 9.11 5.11
N CYS A 78 -6.69 8.43 5.96
CA CYS A 78 -7.18 7.35 6.78
C CYS A 78 -7.71 7.92 8.10
N CYS A 79 -9.02 7.93 8.27
CA CYS A 79 -9.68 8.36 9.49
C CYS A 79 -9.58 7.30 10.60
N PRO A 80 -9.84 7.70 11.86
CA PRO A 80 -10.23 6.78 12.92
C PRO A 80 -11.26 5.75 12.41
N ASN A 81 -11.17 4.50 12.89
CA ASN A 81 -11.94 3.35 12.42
C ASN A 81 -11.61 2.81 11.02
N ASN A 82 -10.41 3.08 10.50
CA ASN A 82 -9.93 2.53 9.22
C ASN A 82 -10.80 2.93 8.00
N THR A 83 -11.38 4.13 8.05
CA THR A 83 -12.24 4.65 6.96
C THR A 83 -11.48 5.65 6.10
N CYS A 84 -11.63 5.56 4.78
CA CYS A 84 -10.95 6.44 3.82
C CYS A 84 -11.83 7.63 3.45
N CYS A 85 -11.34 8.84 3.73
CA CYS A 85 -12.14 10.05 3.53
C CYS A 85 -11.31 11.21 3.03
N LYS A 86 -11.97 12.21 2.44
CA LYS A 86 -11.29 13.45 2.00
C LYS A 86 -10.86 14.33 3.18
N THR A 87 -11.65 14.34 4.24
CA THR A 87 -11.40 15.12 5.45
C THR A 87 -11.97 14.40 6.65
N CYS A 88 -11.13 14.10 7.64
CA CYS A 88 -11.57 13.47 8.89
C CYS A 88 -11.98 14.52 9.93
N CYS A 89 -13.15 14.32 10.50
CA CYS A 89 -13.78 15.17 11.50
C CYS A 89 -14.04 14.30 12.74
N GLY A 90 -12.99 14.02 13.51
CA GLY A 90 -13.02 12.93 14.50
C GLY A 90 -13.16 11.57 13.80
N ASP A 91 -14.15 10.78 14.21
CA ASP A 91 -14.50 9.47 13.61
C ASP A 91 -15.39 9.58 12.36
N HIS A 92 -15.73 10.80 11.93
CA HIS A 92 -16.62 11.07 10.80
C HIS A 92 -15.87 11.61 9.58
N CYS A 93 -16.52 11.50 8.43
CA CYS A 93 -15.99 11.92 7.14
C CYS A 93 -16.79 13.07 6.58
N CYS A 94 -16.17 14.25 6.56
CA CYS A 94 -16.76 15.44 5.99
C CYS A 94 -16.65 15.40 4.45
N GLY A 95 -17.71 15.79 3.77
CA GLY A 95 -17.74 16.07 2.33
C GLY A 95 -17.04 17.37 1.96
N LEU A 96 -16.89 17.62 0.66
CA LEU A 96 -16.10 18.74 0.11
C LEU A 96 -16.61 20.14 0.53
N THR A 97 -17.90 20.28 0.78
CA THR A 97 -18.53 21.55 1.18
C THR A 97 -18.73 21.65 2.68
N GLU A 98 -18.38 20.61 3.43
CA GLU A 98 -18.58 20.53 4.87
C GLU A 98 -17.30 20.92 5.60
N LYS A 99 -17.45 21.41 6.84
CA LYS A 99 -16.33 21.81 7.70
C LYS A 99 -16.35 21.00 8.99
N CYS A 100 -15.18 20.68 9.53
CA CYS A 100 -15.06 20.03 10.83
C CYS A 100 -15.56 20.98 11.94
N CYS A 101 -16.44 20.49 12.79
CA CYS A 101 -16.83 21.15 14.04
C CYS A 101 -16.89 20.09 15.14
N GLY A 102 -15.92 20.13 16.07
CA GLY A 102 -15.67 19.01 16.97
C GLY A 102 -15.39 17.72 16.20
N SER A 103 -16.18 16.68 16.50
CA SER A 103 -16.16 15.38 15.80
C SER A 103 -17.25 15.26 14.72
N GLY A 104 -17.85 16.36 14.29
CA GLY A 104 -18.95 16.39 13.31
C GLY A 104 -18.65 17.21 12.06
N CYS A 105 -19.54 17.09 11.07
CA CYS A 105 -19.50 17.80 9.80
C CYS A 105 -20.58 18.89 9.80
N CYS A 106 -20.20 20.16 9.64
CA CYS A 106 -21.15 21.25 9.43
C CYS A 106 -21.31 21.55 7.95
N GLY A 107 -22.54 21.75 7.50
CA GLY A 107 -22.85 22.20 6.15
C GLY A 107 -22.32 23.61 5.86
N PRO A 108 -22.25 24.01 4.58
CA PRO A 108 -21.63 25.28 4.17
C PRO A 108 -22.35 26.53 4.68
N ALA A 109 -23.64 26.43 5.01
CA ALA A 109 -24.44 27.52 5.57
C ALA A 109 -24.39 27.59 7.11
N GLN A 110 -23.83 26.56 7.76
CA GLN A 110 -23.79 26.45 9.21
C GLN A 110 -22.50 27.05 9.77
N THR A 111 -22.58 27.53 11.01
CA THR A 111 -21.42 28.00 11.76
C THR A 111 -21.10 27.06 12.92
N CYS A 112 -19.80 26.85 13.17
CA CYS A 112 -19.36 26.04 14.31
C CYS A 112 -19.35 26.90 15.57
N GLY A 113 -20.23 26.58 16.52
CA GLY A 113 -20.31 27.24 17.82
C GLY A 113 -19.11 26.90 18.70
N LEU A 114 -18.91 27.69 19.77
CA LEU A 114 -17.87 27.43 20.79
C LEU A 114 -18.08 26.11 21.54
N ASP A 115 -19.30 25.59 21.51
CA ASP A 115 -19.75 24.30 22.02
C ASP A 115 -19.48 23.12 21.05
N ASN A 116 -18.82 23.37 19.92
CA ASN A 116 -18.52 22.38 18.87
C ASN A 116 -19.76 21.77 18.21
N LEU A 117 -20.89 22.50 18.16
CA LEU A 117 -22.09 22.12 17.41
C LEU A 117 -22.34 23.06 16.24
N CYS A 118 -22.95 22.49 15.19
CA CYS A 118 -23.35 23.22 13.99
C CYS A 118 -24.67 23.96 14.21
N HIS A 119 -24.68 25.25 13.93
CA HIS A 119 -25.85 26.14 14.01
C HIS A 119 -26.19 26.71 12.64
#